data_AF-A0A2W4IW86-F1
#
_entry.id   AF-A0A2W4IW86-F1
#
_cell.length_a   1.000
_cell.length_b   1.000
_cell.length_c   1.000
_cell.angle_alpha   90.00
_cell.angle_beta   90.00
_cell.angle_gamma   90.00
#
_symmetry.space_group_name_H-M   'P 1'
#
loop_
_entity.id
_entity.type
_entity.pdbx_description
1 polymer ?
#
loop_
_entity_poly.entity_id
_entity_poly.type
_entity_poly.pdbx_seq_one_letter_code
_entity_poly.pdbx_strand_id
1 'polypeptide(L)'
;MTAAVPGSPLGPVVVIVTAAGVPAEALSAVRAADVVYCAPGVGLTVPGAEPAPERSELLGVAERKSVVLLAADRADQAAQALVAAGARVVEQPTPPLQRAVEVMDTLRSPGGCPAGGGQTTGRWRRYPRKRHNK
;
A
#
# COMPACT_ATOMS: atom_id res chain seq x y z
N MET A 1 -24.24 -33.05 -18.16
CA MET A 1 -24.04 -32.66 -16.75
C MET A 1 -22.56 -32.39 -16.56
N THR A 2 -22.13 -31.14 -16.78
CA THR A 2 -20.73 -30.73 -16.62
C THR A 2 -20.59 -30.11 -15.23
N ALA A 3 -19.78 -30.76 -14.39
CA ALA A 3 -19.55 -30.36 -13.02
C ALA A 3 -18.97 -28.94 -12.95
N ALA A 4 -19.61 -28.08 -12.15
CA ALA A 4 -19.04 -26.82 -11.74
C ALA A 4 -17.75 -27.09 -10.97
N VAL A 5 -16.62 -26.60 -11.49
CA VAL A 5 -15.36 -26.57 -10.74
C VAL A 5 -15.60 -25.62 -9.56
N PRO A 6 -15.51 -26.07 -8.30
CA PRO A 6 -15.71 -25.18 -7.17
C PRO A 6 -14.63 -24.11 -7.20
N GLY A 7 -15.07 -22.85 -7.18
CA GLY A 7 -14.22 -21.68 -7.02
C GLY A 7 -13.29 -21.88 -5.82
N SER A 8 -12.05 -21.42 -6.00
CA SER A 8 -10.96 -21.50 -5.04
C SER A 8 -11.43 -21.25 -3.59
N PRO A 9 -11.00 -22.03 -2.58
CA PRO A 9 -11.42 -21.88 -1.17
C PRO A 9 -10.99 -20.55 -0.52
N LEU A 10 -10.30 -19.71 -1.27
CA LEU A 10 -9.86 -18.38 -0.89
C LEU A 10 -10.74 -17.39 -1.66
N GLY A 11 -11.80 -16.91 -0.99
CA GLY A 11 -12.62 -15.80 -1.48
C GLY A 11 -11.77 -14.55 -1.79
N PRO A 12 -12.37 -13.51 -2.39
CA PRO A 12 -11.63 -12.32 -2.81
C PRO A 12 -10.81 -11.72 -1.66
N VAL A 13 -9.61 -11.23 -1.98
CA VAL A 13 -8.71 -10.61 -1.00
C VAL A 13 -8.42 -9.18 -1.43
N VAL A 14 -8.64 -8.25 -0.51
CA VAL A 14 -8.24 -6.85 -0.66
C VAL A 14 -6.94 -6.65 0.10
N VAL A 15 -5.91 -6.15 -0.59
CA VAL A 15 -4.61 -5.86 -0.02
C VAL A 15 -4.41 -4.36 -0.03
N ILE A 16 -4.26 -3.78 1.15
CA ILE A 16 -3.94 -2.36 1.28
C ILE A 16 -2.44 -2.19 1.13
N VAL A 17 -2.05 -1.53 0.04
CA VAL A 17 -0.67 -1.24 -0.32
C VAL A 17 -0.32 0.14 0.19
N THR A 18 0.77 0.24 0.94
CA THR A 18 1.31 1.51 1.43
C THR A 18 2.54 1.90 0.62
N ALA A 19 3.12 3.07 0.90
CA ALA A 19 4.42 3.44 0.32
C ALA A 19 5.55 2.44 0.65
N ALA A 20 5.38 1.61 1.70
CA ALA A 20 6.31 0.52 2.02
C ALA A 20 6.17 -0.70 1.11
N GLY A 21 5.16 -0.75 0.23
CA GLY A 21 4.89 -1.85 -0.70
C GLY A 21 3.79 -2.80 -0.21
N VAL A 22 3.81 -4.01 -0.77
CA VAL A 22 2.83 -5.07 -0.50
C VAL A 22 3.19 -5.79 0.81
N PRO A 23 2.24 -5.95 1.77
CA PRO A 23 2.47 -6.70 3.00
C PRO A 23 2.95 -8.14 2.76
N ALA A 24 3.91 -8.62 3.54
CA ALA A 24 4.45 -9.97 3.37
C ALA A 24 3.38 -11.06 3.58
N GLU A 25 2.42 -10.81 4.47
CA GLU A 25 1.28 -11.69 4.75
C GLU A 25 0.35 -11.85 3.54
N ALA A 26 0.38 -10.89 2.60
CA ALA A 26 -0.40 -10.93 1.37
C ALA A 26 0.29 -11.75 0.27
N LEU A 27 1.58 -12.05 0.38
CA LEU A 27 2.37 -12.68 -0.69
C LEU A 27 1.80 -14.04 -1.11
N SER A 28 1.35 -14.84 -0.14
CA SER A 28 0.74 -16.15 -0.41
C SER A 28 -0.59 -16.01 -1.16
N ALA A 29 -1.39 -15.00 -0.82
CA ALA A 29 -2.65 -14.71 -1.52
C ALA A 29 -2.39 -14.20 -2.94
N VAL A 30 -1.43 -13.28 -3.12
CA VAL A 30 -1.03 -12.76 -4.43
C VAL A 30 -0.52 -13.89 -5.35
N ARG A 31 0.26 -14.83 -4.81
CA ARG A 31 0.77 -15.96 -5.59
C ARG A 31 -0.28 -16.99 -5.97
N ALA A 32 -1.33 -17.13 -5.15
CA ALA A 32 -2.42 -18.07 -5.37
C ALA A 32 -3.59 -17.47 -6.17
N ALA A 33 -3.58 -16.16 -6.41
CA ALA A 33 -4.63 -15.46 -7.12
C ALA A 33 -4.62 -15.82 -8.61
N ASP A 34 -5.80 -15.98 -9.19
CA ASP A 34 -5.97 -16.14 -10.64
C ASP A 34 -5.75 -14.81 -11.37
N VAL A 35 -6.07 -13.69 -10.70
CA VAL A 35 -5.90 -12.34 -11.23
C VAL A 35 -5.60 -11.35 -10.12
N VAL A 36 -4.71 -10.40 -10.42
CA VAL A 36 -4.34 -9.30 -9.53
C VAL A 36 -4.73 -7.99 -10.21
N TYR A 37 -5.55 -7.19 -9.53
CA TYR A 37 -5.97 -5.87 -9.99
C TYR A 37 -5.32 -4.76 -9.16
N CYS A 38 -4.98 -3.64 -9.80
CA CYS A 38 -4.54 -2.42 -9.17
C CYS A 38 -5.66 -1.37 -9.23
N ALA A 39 -6.13 -0.93 -8.05
CA ALA A 39 -7.06 0.17 -7.94
C ALA A 39 -6.42 1.49 -8.43
N PRO A 40 -7.22 2.45 -8.94
CA PRO A 40 -6.72 3.77 -9.29
C PRO A 40 -6.10 4.47 -8.07
N GLY A 41 -4.98 5.17 -8.27
CA GLY A 41 -4.28 5.88 -7.20
C GLY A 41 -3.24 5.06 -6.43
N VAL A 42 -3.09 3.77 -6.73
CA VAL A 42 -1.96 2.98 -6.24
C VAL A 42 -0.67 3.49 -6.88
N GLY A 43 0.20 4.11 -6.07
CA GLY A 43 1.52 4.62 -6.50
C GLY A 43 2.57 3.54 -6.74
N LEU A 44 2.17 2.26 -6.75
CA LEU A 44 3.04 1.10 -6.93
C LEU A 44 2.75 0.44 -8.27
N THR A 45 3.76 0.31 -9.12
CA THR A 45 3.68 -0.52 -10.32
C THR A 45 4.00 -1.96 -9.95
N VAL A 46 3.02 -2.85 -10.09
CA VAL A 46 3.17 -4.28 -9.83
C VAL A 46 3.17 -5.05 -11.16
N PRO A 47 4.26 -5.77 -11.51
CA PRO A 47 4.30 -6.56 -12.73
C PRO A 47 3.19 -7.61 -12.77
N GLY A 48 2.40 -7.63 -13.84
CA GLY A 48 1.29 -8.56 -14.02
C GLY A 48 -0.02 -8.16 -13.32
N ALA A 49 -0.06 -7.02 -12.63
CA ALA A 49 -1.32 -6.46 -12.15
C ALA A 49 -2.03 -5.70 -13.27
N GLU A 50 -3.30 -6.00 -13.47
CA GLU A 50 -4.16 -5.28 -14.42
C GLU A 50 -4.83 -4.08 -13.73
N PRO A 51 -5.17 -3.01 -14.45
CA PRO A 51 -6.00 -1.95 -13.87
C PRO A 51 -7.35 -2.54 -13.42
N ALA A 52 -7.82 -2.12 -12.24
CA ALA A 52 -9.08 -2.61 -11.70
C ALA A 52 -10.25 -2.25 -12.65
N PRO A 53 -11.08 -3.23 -13.06
CA PRO A 53 -12.26 -2.98 -13.87
C PRO A 53 -13.36 -2.30 -13.06
N GLU A 54 -14.46 -1.95 -13.71
CA GLU A 54 -15.63 -1.38 -13.05
C GLU A 54 -16.16 -2.33 -11.95
N ARG A 55 -16.75 -1.75 -10.90
CA ARG A 55 -17.18 -2.48 -9.69
C ARG A 55 -18.02 -3.73 -9.98
N SER A 56 -18.98 -3.62 -10.89
CA SER A 56 -19.90 -4.72 -11.22
C SER A 56 -19.16 -5.88 -11.90
N GLU A 57 -18.19 -5.57 -12.75
CA GLU A 57 -17.36 -6.57 -13.43
C GLU A 57 -16.41 -7.24 -12.44
N LEU A 58 -15.77 -6.44 -11.57
CA LEU A 58 -14.88 -6.94 -10.53
C LEU A 58 -15.58 -7.96 -9.61
N LEU A 59 -16.82 -7.66 -9.19
CA LEU A 59 -17.62 -8.58 -8.39
C LEU A 59 -17.96 -9.86 -9.16
N GLY A 60 -18.36 -9.76 -10.43
CA GLY A 60 -18.65 -10.92 -11.27
C GLY A 60 -17.43 -11.83 -11.50
N VAL A 61 -16.22 -11.26 -11.55
CA VAL A 61 -14.97 -12.03 -11.61
C VAL A 61 -14.66 -12.67 -10.26
N ALA A 62 -14.85 -11.96 -9.15
CA ALA A 62 -14.60 -12.43 -7.79
C ALA A 62 -15.50 -13.61 -7.36
N GLU A 63 -16.68 -13.77 -7.97
CA GLU A 63 -17.53 -14.94 -7.77
C GLU A 63 -16.98 -16.23 -8.40
N ARG A 64 -16.10 -16.11 -9.41
CA ARG A 64 -15.66 -17.22 -10.27
C ARG A 64 -14.19 -17.56 -10.11
N LYS A 65 -13.38 -16.58 -9.71
CA LYS A 65 -11.92 -16.64 -9.64
C LYS A 65 -11.42 -16.10 -8.30
N SER A 66 -10.23 -16.53 -7.91
CA SER A 66 -9.52 -15.90 -6.80
C SER A 66 -8.95 -14.56 -7.25
N VAL A 67 -9.52 -13.47 -6.72
CA VAL A 67 -9.16 -12.09 -7.07
C VAL A 67 -8.39 -11.46 -5.92
N VAL A 68 -7.26 -10.83 -6.25
CA VAL A 68 -6.56 -9.91 -5.36
C VAL A 68 -6.70 -8.49 -5.88
N LEU A 69 -7.23 -7.59 -5.06
CA LEU A 69 -7.23 -6.15 -5.35
C LEU A 69 -6.15 -5.46 -4.51
N LEU A 70 -5.21 -4.80 -5.17
CA LEU A 70 -4.27 -3.87 -4.56
C LEU A 70 -4.90 -2.49 -4.50
N ALA A 71 -5.11 -1.95 -3.31
CA ALA A 71 -5.70 -0.63 -3.10
C ALA A 71 -4.82 0.23 -2.20
N ALA A 72 -4.76 1.54 -2.43
CA ALA A 72 -3.98 2.47 -1.60
C ALA A 72 -4.68 2.76 -0.27
N ASP A 73 -6.02 2.74 -0.26
CA ASP A 73 -6.86 3.04 0.89
C ASP A 73 -8.07 2.11 0.93
N ARG A 74 -8.56 1.82 2.14
CA ARG A 74 -9.78 1.05 2.37
C ARG A 74 -11.06 1.78 1.93
N ALA A 75 -10.99 3.10 1.79
CA ALA A 75 -12.06 3.95 1.28
C ALA A 75 -12.22 3.88 -0.25
N ASP A 76 -11.32 3.20 -0.95
CA ASP A 76 -11.47 2.96 -2.38
C ASP A 76 -12.78 2.21 -2.68
N GLN A 77 -13.51 2.65 -3.72
CA GLN A 77 -14.84 2.12 -4.00
C GLN A 77 -14.81 0.64 -4.43
N ALA A 78 -13.76 0.20 -5.13
CA ALA A 78 -13.59 -1.19 -5.51
C ALA A 78 -13.23 -2.05 -4.29
N ALA A 79 -12.39 -1.52 -3.40
CA ALA A 79 -12.08 -2.16 -2.12
C ALA A 79 -13.34 -2.34 -1.25
N GLN A 80 -14.16 -1.29 -1.10
CA GLN A 80 -15.41 -1.34 -0.34
C GLN A 80 -16.39 -2.36 -0.92
N ALA A 81 -16.52 -2.43 -2.25
CA ALA A 81 -17.39 -3.39 -2.91
C ALA A 81 -16.97 -4.84 -2.62
N LEU A 82 -15.68 -5.15 -2.73
CA LEU A 82 -15.16 -6.49 -2.41
C LEU A 82 -15.30 -6.82 -0.92
N VAL A 83 -15.03 -5.86 -0.02
CA VAL A 83 -15.23 -6.06 1.43
C VAL A 83 -16.69 -6.31 1.78
N ALA A 84 -17.63 -5.59 1.14
CA ALA A 84 -19.06 -5.84 1.31
C ALA A 84 -19.48 -7.23 0.80
N ALA A 85 -18.78 -7.75 -0.22
CA ALA A 85 -18.94 -9.12 -0.71
C ALA A 85 -18.22 -10.19 0.15
N GLY A 86 -17.63 -9.79 1.28
CA GLY A 86 -16.96 -10.70 2.23
C GLY A 86 -15.46 -10.87 2.01
N ALA A 87 -14.82 -10.01 1.23
CA ALA A 87 -13.38 -10.09 0.99
C ALA A 87 -12.56 -9.90 2.27
N ARG A 88 -11.47 -10.67 2.37
CA ARG A 88 -10.49 -10.52 3.46
C ARG A 88 -9.62 -9.30 3.19
N VAL A 89 -9.46 -8.43 4.17
CA VAL A 89 -8.53 -7.29 4.10
C VAL A 89 -7.19 -7.67 4.73
N VAL A 90 -6.10 -7.42 4.00
CA VAL A 90 -4.72 -7.54 4.51
C VAL A 90 -4.08 -6.16 4.45
N GLU A 91 -3.70 -5.63 5.62
CA GLU A 91 -3.06 -4.32 5.75
C GLU A 91 -1.82 -4.46 6.65
N GLN A 92 -0.74 -3.74 6.31
CA GLN A 92 0.41 -3.61 7.18
C GLN A 92 0.26 -2.31 7.98
N PRO A 93 0.37 -2.34 9.32
CA PRO A 93 0.39 -1.12 10.10
C PRO A 93 1.58 -0.26 9.68
N THR A 94 1.33 1.00 9.33
CA THR A 94 2.39 1.97 9.06
C THR A 94 3.25 2.12 10.32
N PRO A 95 4.56 1.83 10.28
CA PRO A 95 5.42 2.00 11.44
C PRO A 95 5.37 3.46 11.93
N PRO A 96 5.39 3.72 13.25
CA PRO A 96 5.30 5.07 13.79
C PRO A 96 6.39 6.01 13.27
N LEU A 97 7.55 5.46 12.91
CA LEU A 97 8.65 6.22 12.30
C LEU A 97 8.31 6.70 10.88
N GLN A 98 7.58 5.92 10.07
CA GLN A 98 7.20 6.30 8.72
C GLN A 98 6.14 7.42 8.74
N ARG A 99 5.16 7.32 9.65
CA ARG A 99 4.22 8.41 9.96
C ARG A 99 4.94 9.69 10.35
N ALA A 100 5.97 9.60 11.19
CA ALA A 100 6.75 10.76 11.61
C ALA A 100 7.50 11.42 10.44
N VAL A 101 8.04 10.62 9.50
CA VAL A 101 8.69 11.13 8.28
C VAL A 101 7.68 11.85 7.37
N GLU A 102 6.51 11.27 7.13
CA GLU A 102 5.44 11.89 6.33
C GLU A 102 5.01 13.25 6.90
N VAL A 103 4.87 13.35 8.23
CA VAL A 103 4.59 14.62 8.92
C VAL A 103 5.75 15.60 8.74
N MET A 104 7.00 15.15 8.94
CA MET A 104 8.16 16.02 8.75
C MET A 104 8.30 16.53 7.32
N ASP A 105 7.97 15.73 6.32
CA ASP A 105 8.01 16.11 4.90
C ASP A 105 6.87 17.08 4.55
N THR A 106 5.69 16.87 5.11
CA THR A 106 4.56 17.80 4.99
C THR A 106 4.90 19.16 5.61
N LEU A 107 5.48 19.17 6.82
CA LEU A 107 5.92 20.39 7.50
C LEU A 107 7.09 21.09 6.80
N ARG A 108 7.90 20.34 6.03
CA ARG A 108 8.99 20.91 5.23
C ARG A 108 8.49 21.62 3.96
N SER A 109 7.20 21.50 3.64
CA SER A 109 6.59 22.04 2.42
C SER A 109 5.49 23.05 2.72
N PRO A 110 5.87 24.32 2.95
CA PRO A 110 5.20 25.42 2.25
C PRO A 110 6.25 26.37 1.67
N GLY A 111 6.52 26.25 0.37
CA GLY A 111 7.49 27.06 -0.35
C GLY A 111 8.92 26.55 -0.16
N GLY A 112 9.35 25.64 -1.04
CA GLY A 112 10.70 25.08 -1.02
C GLY A 112 11.76 26.16 -0.80
N CYS A 113 12.58 26.00 0.24
CA CYS A 113 13.68 26.93 0.47
C CYS A 113 14.67 26.82 -0.70
N PRO A 114 15.04 27.94 -1.36
CA PRO A 114 16.05 27.95 -2.42
C PRO A 114 17.46 27.53 -1.94
N ALA A 115 17.64 27.36 -0.62
CA ALA A 115 18.89 26.93 0.01
C ALA A 115 19.10 25.40 0.01
N GLY A 116 18.23 24.60 -0.63
CA GLY A 116 18.35 23.13 -0.69
C GLY A 116 19.45 22.60 -1.62
N GLY A 117 20.13 23.45 -2.39
CA GLY A 117 21.14 23.01 -3.37
C GLY A 117 22.53 22.70 -2.83
N GLY A 118 22.77 22.81 -1.51
CA GLY A 118 24.15 22.82 -1.00
C GLY A 118 24.35 22.31 0.42
N GLN A 119 23.48 21.43 0.94
CA GLN A 119 23.79 20.75 2.20
C GLN A 119 24.78 19.62 1.96
N THR A 120 26.05 19.98 1.76
CA THR A 120 27.17 19.06 1.95
C THR A 120 27.31 18.76 3.44
N THR A 121 27.60 17.51 3.78
CA THR A 121 27.78 16.96 5.13
C THR A 121 29.03 17.54 5.84
N GLY A 122 29.24 18.85 5.80
CA GLY A 122 30.50 19.50 6.14
C GLY A 122 30.53 20.27 7.45
N ARG A 123 29.40 20.43 8.17
CA ARG A 123 29.39 21.31 9.34
C ARG A 123 28.57 20.82 10.53
N TRP A 124 28.91 19.63 11.01
CA TRP A 124 28.52 19.18 12.35
C TRP A 124 29.74 19.00 13.23
N ARG A 125 30.24 20.08 13.86
CA ARG A 125 30.85 20.04 15.21
C ARG A 125 30.84 21.41 15.85
N ARG A 126 30.20 21.52 17.02
CA ARG A 126 30.87 21.86 18.31
C ARG A 126 29.82 21.81 19.42
N TYR A 127 29.83 20.73 20.20
CA TYR A 127 29.30 20.77 21.56
C TYR A 127 30.23 21.66 22.40
N PRO A 128 29.73 22.66 23.15
CA PRO A 128 30.57 23.37 24.10
C PRO A 128 30.92 22.41 25.25
N ARG A 129 32.20 22.07 25.37
CA ARG A 129 32.73 21.42 26.58
C ARG A 129 32.64 22.43 27.73
N LYS A 130 31.62 22.33 28.58
CA LYS A 130 31.70 22.93 29.92
C LYS A 130 32.72 22.13 30.74
N ARG A 131 33.93 22.66 30.89
CA ARG A 131 34.82 22.26 31.99
C ARG A 131 34.47 23.15 33.18
N HIS A 132 33.83 22.55 34.18
CA HIS A 132 33.95 23.03 35.56
C HIS A 132 35.42 22.91 35.97
N ASN A 133 35.94 23.96 36.61
CA ASN A 133 36.75 23.94 37.83
C ASN A 133 37.81 25.06 37.83
N LYS A 134 37.60 26.09 38.66
CA LYS A 134 38.47 26.35 39.82
C LYS A 134 37.74 27.23 40.83
#